data_AF-A0A2G9TLL6-F1
#
_entry.id   AF-A0A2G9TLL6-F1
#
_cell.length_a   1.000
_cell.length_b   1.000
_cell.length_c   1.000
_cell.angle_alpha   90.00
_cell.angle_beta   90.00
_cell.angle_gamma   90.00
#
_symmetry.space_group_name_H-M   'P 1'
#
loop_
_entity.id
_entity.type
_entity.pdbx_description
1 polymer ?
#
loop_
_entity_poly.entity_id
_entity_poly.type
_entity_poly.pdbx_seq_one_letter_code
_entity_poly.pdbx_strand_id
1 'polypeptide(L)'
;MTTPENLRLVTFGQPRTGDYEFAKWHEATFPYAYRIIHHRDPVPHIPPRLGRDQVFHHRFEVWYDNDMAVGQPYTVCKESDGDYCSNTVISPIWNNHDWYYNRHLSNWASKGCPS
;
A
#
# COMPACT_ATOMS: atom_id res chain seq x y z
N MET A 1 -5.26 -20.05 18.81
CA MET A 1 -4.16 -20.05 17.83
C MET A 1 -4.51 -19.07 16.72
N THR A 2 -3.54 -18.31 16.22
CA THR A 2 -3.74 -17.39 15.09
C THR A 2 -3.84 -18.18 13.79
N THR A 3 -4.81 -17.86 12.95
CA THR A 3 -5.02 -18.44 11.62
C THR A 3 -5.15 -17.30 10.60
N PRO A 4 -4.98 -17.57 9.29
CA PRO A 4 -5.11 -16.50 8.29
C PRO A 4 -6.47 -15.80 8.31
N GLU A 5 -7.56 -16.50 8.65
CA GLU A 5 -8.92 -15.95 8.68
C GLU A 5 -9.15 -14.99 9.84
N ASN A 6 -8.39 -15.13 10.94
CA ASN A 6 -8.47 -14.24 12.10
C ASN A 6 -7.30 -13.23 12.18
N LEU A 7 -6.40 -13.25 11.19
CA LEU A 7 -5.31 -12.30 11.04
C LEU A 7 -5.75 -11.09 10.22
N ARG A 8 -5.40 -9.89 10.71
CA ARG A 8 -5.60 -8.64 9.97
C ARG A 8 -4.25 -8.06 9.58
N LEU A 9 -3.96 -8.04 8.29
CA LEU A 9 -2.75 -7.43 7.73
C LEU A 9 -3.08 -6.05 7.17
N VAL A 10 -2.39 -5.03 7.68
CA VAL A 10 -2.45 -3.67 7.15
C VAL A 10 -1.02 -3.18 6.97
N THR A 11 -0.70 -2.74 5.76
CA THR A 11 0.60 -2.17 5.40
C THR A 11 0.43 -0.74 4.90
N PHE A 12 1.49 0.06 4.98
CA PHE A 12 1.51 1.45 4.55
C PHE A 12 2.62 1.61 3.51
N GLY A 13 2.29 2.16 2.34
CA GLY A 13 3.28 2.41 1.27
C GLY A 13 4.02 1.15 0.82
N GLN A 14 3.38 -0.02 0.85
CA GLN A 14 4.05 -1.29 0.63
C GLN A 14 4.57 -1.41 -0.82
N PRO A 15 5.88 -1.71 -1.03
CA PRO A 15 6.43 -2.02 -2.36
C PRO A 15 5.90 -3.36 -2.88
N ARG A 16 6.09 -3.66 -4.17
CA ARG A 16 5.76 -5.00 -4.68
C ARG A 16 6.70 -6.05 -4.07
N THR A 17 6.16 -7.20 -3.69
CA THR A 17 6.90 -8.16 -2.84
C THR A 17 7.15 -9.52 -3.47
N GLY A 18 6.41 -9.90 -4.51
CA GLY A 18 6.54 -11.23 -5.10
C GLY A 18 5.98 -11.30 -6.51
N ASP A 19 6.11 -12.45 -7.14
CA ASP A 19 5.56 -12.72 -8.46
C ASP A 19 4.03 -12.89 -8.44
N TYR A 20 3.47 -13.24 -9.60
CA TYR A 20 2.02 -13.40 -9.77
C TYR A 20 1.45 -14.53 -8.89
N GLU A 21 2.16 -15.66 -8.78
CA GLU A 21 1.70 -16.80 -7.98
C GLU A 21 1.73 -16.47 -6.49
N PHE A 22 2.75 -15.73 -6.02
CA PHE A 22 2.79 -15.19 -4.67
C PHE A 22 1.61 -14.26 -4.39
N ALA A 23 1.34 -13.29 -5.27
CA ALA A 23 0.24 -12.33 -5.10
C ALA A 23 -1.12 -13.04 -5.01
N LYS A 24 -1.34 -14.03 -5.89
CA LYS A 24 -2.56 -14.85 -5.92
C LYS A 24 -2.71 -15.73 -4.68
N TRP A 25 -1.63 -16.38 -4.23
CA TRP A 25 -1.63 -17.16 -3.00
C TRP A 25 -1.93 -16.28 -1.78
N HIS A 26 -1.30 -15.11 -1.70
CA HIS A 26 -1.46 -14.18 -0.59
C HIS A 26 -2.91 -13.71 -0.48
N GLU A 27 -3.52 -13.30 -1.60
CA GLU A 27 -4.94 -12.93 -1.68
C GLU A 27 -5.87 -14.06 -1.21
N ALA A 28 -5.61 -15.31 -1.62
CA ALA A 28 -6.44 -16.45 -1.25
C ALA A 28 -6.29 -16.85 0.22
N THR A 29 -5.10 -16.60 0.80
CA THR A 29 -4.75 -17.01 2.16
C THR A 29 -5.22 -15.99 3.19
N PHE A 30 -5.04 -14.69 2.93
CA PHE A 30 -5.31 -13.62 3.89
C PHE A 30 -6.51 -12.77 3.46
N PRO A 31 -7.74 -13.09 3.91
CA PRO A 31 -8.95 -12.39 3.47
C PRO A 31 -8.99 -10.92 3.94
N TYR A 32 -8.28 -10.59 5.02
CA TYR A 32 -8.11 -9.23 5.51
C TYR A 32 -6.66 -8.78 5.31
N ALA A 33 -6.33 -8.35 4.10
CA ALA A 33 -5.05 -7.76 3.75
C ALA A 33 -5.27 -6.45 2.98
N TYR A 34 -4.81 -5.33 3.54
CA TYR A 34 -4.99 -4.00 2.96
C TYR A 34 -3.67 -3.24 2.92
N ARG A 35 -3.37 -2.65 1.76
CA ARG A 35 -2.24 -1.75 1.55
C ARG A 35 -2.78 -0.32 1.50
N ILE A 36 -2.35 0.55 2.42
CA ILE A 36 -2.77 1.95 2.47
C ILE A 36 -1.73 2.78 1.73
N ILE A 37 -2.17 3.51 0.70
CA ILE A 37 -1.32 4.28 -0.19
C ILE A 37 -1.71 5.76 -0.17
N HIS A 38 -0.72 6.63 0.03
CA HIS A 38 -0.91 8.07 0.04
C HIS A 38 -0.57 8.70 -1.31
N HIS A 39 -1.59 9.26 -1.96
CA HIS A 39 -1.47 10.12 -3.13
C HIS A 39 -0.53 9.54 -4.20
N ARG A 40 0.62 10.18 -4.44
CA ARG A 40 1.62 9.78 -5.45
C ARG A 40 2.87 9.16 -4.81
N ASP A 41 2.69 8.36 -3.76
CA ASP A 41 3.78 7.62 -3.13
C ASP A 41 4.53 6.76 -4.17
N PRO A 42 5.85 6.95 -4.37
CA PRO A 42 6.63 6.15 -5.32
C PRO A 42 6.78 4.68 -4.91
N VAL A 43 6.72 4.37 -3.61
CA VAL A 43 7.17 3.08 -3.07
C VAL A 43 6.31 1.91 -3.54
N PRO A 44 4.97 2.01 -3.62
CA PRO A 44 4.14 0.95 -4.19
C PRO A 44 4.46 0.64 -5.65
N HIS A 45 5.13 1.53 -6.38
CA HIS A 45 5.46 1.30 -7.78
C HIS A 45 6.82 0.60 -7.99
N ILE A 46 7.55 0.29 -6.91
CA ILE A 46 8.84 -0.40 -6.97
C ILE A 46 8.79 -1.79 -6.28
N PRO A 47 9.50 -2.81 -6.80
CA PRO A 47 10.06 -2.86 -8.15
C PRO A 47 8.98 -2.70 -9.23
N PRO A 48 9.32 -2.18 -10.42
CA PRO A 48 8.36 -2.01 -11.50
C PRO A 48 7.97 -3.37 -12.12
N ARG A 49 6.78 -3.44 -12.74
CA ARG A 49 6.30 -4.59 -13.53
C ARG A 49 7.03 -4.69 -14.88
N LEU A 50 8.34 -4.97 -14.86
CA LEU A 50 9.18 -5.03 -16.06
C LEU A 50 9.94 -6.35 -16.15
N GLY A 51 10.19 -6.79 -17.39
CA GLY A 51 11.01 -7.98 -17.66
C GLY A 51 10.28 -9.30 -17.42
N ARG A 52 11.05 -10.37 -17.21
CA ARG A 52 10.54 -11.74 -16.96
C ARG A 52 10.19 -11.97 -15.49
N ASP A 53 10.87 -11.27 -14.60
CA ASP A 53 10.69 -11.38 -13.14
C ASP A 53 9.76 -10.28 -12.64
N GLN A 54 8.57 -10.19 -13.27
CA GLN A 54 7.58 -9.19 -12.89
C GLN A 54 7.06 -9.47 -11.49
N VAL A 55 6.99 -8.41 -10.71
CA VAL A 55 6.43 -8.44 -9.37
C VAL A 55 5.01 -7.87 -9.40
N PHE A 56 4.15 -8.37 -8.51
CA PHE A 56 2.75 -8.03 -8.45
C PHE A 56 2.32 -7.73 -7.02
N HIS A 57 1.39 -6.78 -6.89
CA HIS A 57 0.67 -6.59 -5.65
C HIS A 57 -0.46 -7.59 -5.49
N HIS A 58 -0.75 -7.96 -4.23
CA HIS A 58 -2.02 -8.57 -3.83
C HIS A 58 -3.10 -7.48 -3.63
N ARG A 59 -4.39 -7.87 -3.68
CA ARG A 59 -5.49 -7.04 -3.16
C ARG A 59 -5.51 -7.05 -1.62
N PHE A 60 -6.06 -6.06 -0.93
CA PHE A 60 -6.71 -4.84 -1.40
C PHE A 60 -5.79 -3.61 -1.29
N GLU A 61 -6.10 -2.57 -2.05
CA GLU A 61 -5.48 -1.25 -1.88
C GLU A 61 -6.52 -0.24 -1.36
N VAL A 62 -6.11 0.62 -0.44
CA VAL A 62 -6.85 1.78 0.03
C VAL A 62 -6.07 3.00 -0.39
N TRP A 63 -6.57 3.72 -1.39
CA TRP A 63 -5.87 4.84 -1.99
C TRP A 63 -6.51 6.17 -1.60
N TYR A 64 -5.69 7.05 -1.06
CA TYR A 64 -6.07 8.43 -0.75
C TYR A 64 -5.46 9.35 -1.80
N ASP A 65 -6.24 9.73 -2.81
CA ASP A 65 -5.85 10.75 -3.79
C ASP A 65 -6.10 12.17 -3.26
N ASN A 66 -5.53 12.46 -2.09
CA ASN A 66 -5.61 13.72 -1.35
C ASN A 66 -4.52 13.74 -0.25
N ASP A 67 -4.53 14.75 0.62
CA ASP A 67 -3.54 14.93 1.69
C ASP A 67 -3.62 13.90 2.83
N MET A 68 -4.54 12.93 2.75
CA MET A 68 -4.80 11.90 3.77
C MET A 68 -5.00 12.50 5.17
N ALA A 69 -5.62 13.68 5.26
CA ALA A 69 -6.03 14.25 6.53
C ALA A 69 -7.13 13.39 7.18
N VAL A 70 -7.24 13.45 8.51
CA VAL A 70 -8.27 12.70 9.25
C VAL A 70 -9.67 13.04 8.70
N GLY A 71 -10.42 12.02 8.27
CA GLY A 71 -11.77 12.16 7.72
C GLY A 71 -11.83 12.41 6.20
N GLN A 72 -10.69 12.50 5.51
CA GLN A 72 -10.66 12.61 4.06
C GLN A 72 -11.16 11.30 3.39
N PRO A 73 -11.78 11.41 2.21
CA PRO A 73 -12.27 10.25 1.49
C PRO A 73 -11.12 9.40 0.92
N TYR A 74 -11.43 8.14 0.65
CA TYR A 74 -10.51 7.20 0.01
C TYR A 74 -11.27 6.29 -0.94
N THR A 75 -10.52 5.67 -1.85
CA THR A 75 -11.02 4.64 -2.76
C THR A 75 -10.50 3.28 -2.32
N VAL A 76 -11.39 2.29 -2.25
CA VAL A 76 -10.98 0.89 -2.05
C VAL A 76 -10.88 0.20 -3.40
N CYS A 77 -9.67 -0.20 -3.71
CA CYS A 77 -9.26 -0.79 -4.97
C CYS A 77 -9.28 -2.32 -4.80
N LYS A 78 -10.24 -2.96 -5.49
CA LYS A 78 -10.62 -4.37 -5.27
C LYS A 78 -9.77 -5.39 -6.04
N GLU A 79 -9.24 -4.99 -7.17
CA GLU A 79 -8.43 -5.81 -8.06
C GLU A 79 -6.95 -5.77 -7.67
N SER A 80 -6.27 -6.88 -7.91
CA SER A 80 -4.84 -7.06 -7.67
C SER A 80 -4.01 -6.37 -8.76
N ASP A 81 -3.14 -5.43 -8.37
CA ASP A 81 -2.16 -4.73 -9.23
C ASP A 81 -2.66 -4.26 -10.61
N GLY A 82 -3.93 -3.86 -10.68
CA GLY A 82 -4.54 -3.33 -11.90
C GLY A 82 -4.06 -1.92 -12.24
N ASP A 83 -4.31 -1.47 -13.47
CA ASP A 83 -3.89 -0.16 -13.96
C ASP A 83 -4.89 0.95 -13.56
N TYR A 84 -5.23 0.99 -12.26
CA TYR A 84 -6.17 1.95 -11.64
C TYR A 84 -5.68 2.31 -10.22
N CYS A 85 -6.34 3.26 -9.56
CA CYS A 85 -5.92 3.81 -8.27
C CYS A 85 -4.50 4.42 -8.31
N SER A 86 -3.63 4.14 -7.33
CA SER A 86 -2.29 4.73 -7.29
C SER A 86 -1.47 4.43 -8.54
N ASN A 87 -1.70 3.31 -9.23
CA ASN A 87 -1.03 2.98 -10.49
C ASN A 87 -1.34 3.98 -11.63
N THR A 88 -2.34 4.87 -11.48
CA THR A 88 -2.61 5.96 -12.42
C THR A 88 -1.69 7.18 -12.24
N VAL A 89 -0.96 7.27 -11.13
CA VAL A 89 -0.16 8.44 -10.75
C VAL A 89 1.26 8.08 -10.36
N ILE A 90 2.15 7.95 -11.35
CA ILE A 90 3.57 7.67 -11.09
C ILE A 90 4.31 8.99 -10.81
N SER A 91 4.95 9.09 -9.65
CA SER A 91 5.79 10.23 -9.26
C SER A 91 7.09 9.77 -8.61
N PRO A 92 8.24 10.43 -8.86
CA PRO A 92 9.49 10.16 -8.15
C PRO A 92 9.59 10.91 -6.80
N ILE A 93 8.53 11.61 -6.36
CA ILE A 93 8.55 12.48 -5.19
C ILE A 93 8.25 11.68 -3.92
N TRP A 94 9.28 11.46 -3.12
CA TRP A 94 9.23 10.69 -1.88
C TRP A 94 8.38 11.32 -0.77
N ASN A 95 8.07 12.61 -0.84
CA ASN A 95 7.38 13.32 0.24
C ASN A 95 6.04 12.67 0.60
N ASN A 96 5.28 12.13 -0.37
CA ASN A 96 3.98 11.52 -0.06
C ASN A 96 4.11 10.21 0.73
N HIS A 97 5.25 9.52 0.64
CA HIS A 97 5.49 8.27 1.37
C HIS A 97 5.58 8.46 2.89
N ASP A 98 5.88 9.68 3.38
CA ASP A 98 6.14 9.92 4.79
C ASP A 98 4.93 10.45 5.56
N TRP A 99 3.80 10.72 4.90
CA TRP A 99 2.62 11.34 5.52
C TRP A 99 1.43 10.39 5.54
N TYR A 100 0.89 10.14 6.73
CA TYR A 100 -0.34 9.38 6.93
C TYR A 100 -1.17 10.00 8.04
N TYR A 101 -2.46 10.26 7.81
CA TYR A 101 -3.40 10.78 8.81
C TYR A 101 -2.91 12.06 9.52
N ASN A 102 -2.49 13.07 8.75
CA ASN A 102 -1.88 14.33 9.24
C ASN A 102 -0.59 14.15 10.06
N ARG A 103 0.09 13.01 9.95
CA ARG A 103 1.30 12.69 10.71
C ARG A 103 2.44 12.39 9.76
N HIS A 104 3.53 13.16 9.87
CA HIS A 104 4.79 12.84 9.23
C HIS A 104 5.47 11.72 10.02
N LEU A 105 5.47 10.49 9.49
CA LEU A 105 5.89 9.28 10.19
C LEU A 105 7.35 9.34 10.62
N SER A 106 8.28 9.75 9.74
CA SER A 106 9.71 9.85 10.08
C SER A 106 9.99 10.84 11.22
N ASN A 107 9.33 12.00 11.21
CA ASN A 107 9.42 13.00 12.28
C ASN A 107 8.76 12.51 13.58
N TRP A 108 7.63 11.84 13.47
CA TRP A 108 6.93 11.27 14.61
C TRP A 108 7.75 10.17 15.29
N ALA A 109 8.33 9.26 14.50
CA ALA A 109 9.20 8.19 14.98
C ALA A 109 10.47 8.74 15.63
N SER A 110 11.10 9.77 15.05
CA SER A 110 12.31 10.38 15.63
C SER A 110 12.08 11.07 16.98
N LYS A 111 10.82 11.38 17.30
CA LYS A 111 10.38 11.92 18.60
C LYS A 111 9.96 10.83 19.61
N GLY A 112 10.15 9.56 19.30
CA GLY A 112 9.81 8.45 20.20
C GLY A 112 8.33 8.09 20.20
N CYS A 113 7.64 8.27 19.07
CA CYS A 113 6.24 7.89 18.89
C CYS A 113 5.27 8.52 19.92
N PRO A 114 5.24 9.86 20.09
CA PRO A 114 4.33 10.53 21.02
C PRO A 114 2.86 10.27 20.66
N SER A 115 2.00 10.13 21.67
CA SER A 115 0.56 9.95 21.49
C SER A 115 -0.08 11.13 20.74
#